data_AF-A0AAU9XCZ8-F1
#
_entry.id   AF-A0AAU9XCZ8-F1
#
_cell.length_a   1.000
_cell.length_b   1.000
_cell.length_c   1.000
_cell.angle_alpha   90.00
_cell.angle_beta   90.00
_cell.angle_gamma   90.00
#
_symmetry.space_group_name_H-M   'P 1'
#
loop_
_entity.id
_entity.type
_entity.pdbx_description
1 polymer ?
#
loop_
_entity_poly.entity_id
_entity_poly.type
_entity_poly.pdbx_seq_one_letter_code
_entity_poly.pdbx_strand_id
1 'polypeptide(L)'
;NPTLDQATNTQYVFLNRTSKLWCPVKGAPAPYIVWRKDGVTVQNSTSITFQLQVTSEDNVNYSCEVRRDGEVLRRNISLRIEECPGPCECDVFHQTIVSVNCDGKSFNSIAWKFPPAMSKLHLRNNKLRDLPQGIFSNYTQLEWLDIRDNQLKELPSGIFSNNTKLSAL
;
A
#
# COMPACT_ATOMS: atom_id res chain seq x y z
N ASN A 1 -26.30 12.85 -2.24
CA ASN A 1 -25.39 13.98 -1.98
C ASN A 1 -24.00 13.49 -1.65
N PRO A 2 -22.96 13.99 -2.34
CA PRO A 2 -21.60 13.55 -2.11
C PRO A 2 -21.07 14.01 -0.74
N THR A 3 -20.37 13.12 -0.04
CA THR A 3 -19.73 13.37 1.26
C THR A 3 -18.26 12.99 1.19
N LEU A 4 -17.43 13.66 2.00
CA LEU A 4 -16.00 13.43 2.09
C LEU A 4 -15.69 13.01 3.53
N ASP A 5 -15.10 11.83 3.70
CA ASP A 5 -14.69 11.35 5.04
C ASP A 5 -13.65 12.31 5.65
N GLN A 6 -13.66 12.47 6.99
CA GLN A 6 -12.86 13.44 7.75
C GLN A 6 -11.65 12.85 8.53
N ALA A 7 -11.45 11.52 8.60
CA ALA A 7 -10.24 10.92 9.22
C ALA A 7 -8.95 10.87 8.35
N THR A 8 -7.84 11.52 8.72
CA THR A 8 -6.59 11.62 7.93
C THR A 8 -6.31 10.41 7.02
N ASN A 9 -6.21 10.64 5.70
CA ASN A 9 -6.07 9.57 4.71
C ASN A 9 -4.60 9.39 4.31
N THR A 10 -3.93 8.42 4.94
CA THR A 10 -2.58 8.00 4.54
C THR A 10 -2.69 7.01 3.38
N GLN A 11 -1.98 7.27 2.29
CA GLN A 11 -1.97 6.39 1.12
C GLN A 11 -0.56 5.93 0.79
N TYR A 12 -0.43 4.62 0.56
CA TYR A 12 0.83 4.00 0.20
C TYR A 12 1.02 4.05 -1.31
N VAL A 13 2.21 4.43 -1.74
CA VAL A 13 2.60 4.48 -3.15
C VAL A 13 4.02 3.94 -3.29
N PHE A 14 4.37 3.42 -4.46
CA PHE A 14 5.68 2.80 -4.67
C PHE A 14 6.59 3.68 -5.52
N LEU A 15 7.82 3.92 -5.03
CA LEU A 15 8.84 4.70 -5.73
C LEU A 15 9.11 4.12 -7.13
N ASN A 16 9.27 5.00 -8.11
CA ASN A 16 9.53 4.68 -9.52
C ASN A 16 8.44 3.81 -10.18
N ARG A 17 7.23 3.77 -9.61
CA ARG A 17 6.08 3.08 -10.18
C ARG A 17 4.94 4.04 -10.44
N THR A 18 4.12 3.69 -11.43
CA THR A 18 2.82 4.32 -11.61
C THR A 18 1.90 3.85 -10.48
N SER A 19 1.41 4.79 -9.68
CA SER A 19 0.48 4.52 -8.57
C SER A 19 -0.81 5.32 -8.75
N LYS A 20 -1.85 4.97 -7.99
CA LYS A 20 -3.13 5.69 -7.99
C LYS A 20 -3.42 6.20 -6.58
N LEU A 21 -3.58 7.51 -6.45
CA LEU A 21 -4.19 8.10 -5.27
C LEU A 21 -5.70 7.96 -5.36
N TRP A 22 -6.36 7.89 -4.22
CA TRP A 22 -7.80 7.73 -4.08
C TRP A 22 -8.40 8.82 -3.19
N CYS A 23 -9.52 9.39 -3.62
CA CYS A 23 -10.26 10.38 -2.87
C CYS A 23 -11.45 9.71 -2.15
N PRO A 24 -11.60 9.88 -0.81
CA PRO A 24 -12.65 9.23 -0.02
C PRO A 24 -14.02 9.90 -0.16
N VAL A 25 -14.48 10.10 -1.39
CA VAL A 25 -15.81 10.65 -1.67
C VAL A 25 -16.81 9.52 -1.78
N LYS A 26 -17.98 9.69 -1.15
CA LYS A 26 -19.13 8.78 -1.26
C LYS A 26 -20.34 9.55 -1.77
N GLY A 27 -21.32 8.84 -2.36
CA GLY A 27 -22.64 9.40 -2.71
C GLY A 27 -22.88 9.58 -4.22
N ALA A 28 -24.16 9.68 -4.59
CA ALA A 28 -24.64 9.96 -5.95
C ALA A 28 -25.22 11.39 -6.05
N PRO A 29 -25.12 12.06 -7.22
CA PRO A 29 -24.40 11.66 -8.44
C PRO A 29 -22.87 11.68 -8.25
N ALA A 30 -22.12 11.14 -9.22
CA ALA A 30 -20.65 11.11 -9.15
C ALA A 30 -20.09 12.53 -8.96
N PRO A 31 -19.24 12.76 -7.94
CA PRO A 31 -18.73 14.09 -7.62
C PRO A 31 -17.72 14.57 -8.67
N TYR A 32 -17.72 15.88 -8.95
CA TYR A 32 -16.61 16.51 -9.65
C TYR A 32 -15.48 16.76 -8.64
N ILE A 33 -14.32 16.17 -8.91
CA ILE A 33 -13.16 16.16 -8.02
C ILE A 33 -12.05 17.01 -8.63
N VAL A 34 -11.51 17.91 -7.81
CA VAL A 34 -10.32 18.70 -8.12
C VAL A 34 -9.15 18.16 -7.31
N TRP A 35 -8.16 17.61 -7.98
CA TRP A 35 -6.91 17.16 -7.38
C TRP A 35 -5.89 18.29 -7.34
N ARG A 36 -5.22 18.44 -6.20
CA ARG A 36 -4.16 19.42 -6.00
C ARG A 36 -2.85 18.79 -5.53
N LYS A 37 -1.74 19.33 -6.02
CA LYS A 37 -0.37 19.10 -5.55
C LYS A 37 0.19 20.45 -5.11
N ASP A 38 0.56 20.57 -3.83
CA ASP A 38 1.00 21.83 -3.21
C ASP A 38 0.05 23.01 -3.46
N GLY A 39 -1.25 22.73 -3.38
CA GLY A 39 -2.31 23.73 -3.62
C GLY A 39 -2.58 24.04 -5.10
N VAL A 40 -1.74 23.58 -6.04
CA VAL A 40 -1.94 23.77 -7.48
C VAL A 40 -2.81 22.66 -8.05
N THR A 41 -3.80 23.01 -8.87
CA THR A 41 -4.66 22.02 -9.53
C THR A 41 -3.87 21.19 -10.55
N VAL A 42 -3.83 19.88 -10.35
CA VAL A 42 -3.14 18.92 -11.25
C VAL A 42 -4.10 18.09 -12.08
N GLN A 43 -5.33 17.88 -11.61
CA GLN A 43 -6.35 17.17 -12.37
C GLN A 43 -7.74 17.60 -11.95
N ASN A 44 -8.64 17.70 -12.93
CA ASN A 44 -10.08 17.79 -12.72
C ASN A 44 -10.72 16.53 -13.31
N SER A 45 -11.53 15.82 -12.54
CA SER A 45 -12.11 14.55 -13.00
C SER A 45 -13.37 14.19 -12.23
N THR A 46 -14.22 13.35 -12.82
CA THR A 46 -15.27 12.61 -12.08
C THR A 46 -14.75 11.31 -11.47
N SER A 47 -13.50 10.94 -11.78
CA SER A 47 -12.84 9.78 -11.19
C SER A 47 -12.38 10.07 -9.77
N ILE A 48 -12.66 9.13 -8.88
CA ILE A 48 -12.17 9.13 -7.50
C ILE A 48 -10.68 8.77 -7.40
N THR A 49 -10.00 8.53 -8.51
CA THR A 49 -8.57 8.21 -8.54
C THR A 49 -7.75 9.19 -9.37
N PHE A 50 -6.56 9.55 -8.88
CA PHE A 50 -5.54 10.31 -9.61
C PHE A 50 -4.31 9.43 -9.81
N GLN A 51 -3.90 9.23 -11.06
CA GLN A 51 -2.73 8.43 -11.40
C GLN A 51 -1.49 9.33 -11.50
N LEU A 52 -0.39 8.91 -10.87
CA LEU A 52 0.90 9.59 -10.93
C LEU A 52 2.05 8.61 -11.08
N GLN A 53 3.13 9.06 -11.72
CA GLN A 53 4.42 8.39 -11.69
C GLN A 53 5.15 8.88 -10.44
N VAL A 54 5.42 7.98 -9.50
CA VAL A 54 5.95 8.35 -8.18
C VAL A 54 7.46 8.52 -8.22
N THR A 55 7.93 9.65 -7.72
CA THR A 55 9.33 10.02 -7.53
C THR A 55 9.59 10.39 -6.07
N SER A 56 10.85 10.53 -5.67
CA SER A 56 11.23 11.02 -4.34
C SER A 56 10.73 12.45 -4.07
N GLU A 57 10.45 13.21 -5.13
CA GLU A 57 9.93 14.59 -5.06
C GLU A 57 8.42 14.64 -4.82
N ASP A 58 7.72 13.50 -4.86
CA ASP A 58 6.28 13.43 -4.61
C ASP A 58 5.93 13.34 -3.12
N ASN A 59 6.89 13.48 -2.21
CA ASN A 59 6.59 13.62 -0.78
C ASN A 59 6.12 15.05 -0.43
N VAL A 60 5.01 15.44 -1.04
CA VAL A 60 4.43 16.79 -0.95
C VAL A 60 2.96 16.75 -0.55
N ASN A 61 2.32 17.91 -0.43
CA ASN A 61 0.95 18.00 0.03
C ASN A 61 -0.03 17.72 -1.11
N TYR A 62 -0.69 16.56 -1.06
CA TYR A 62 -1.79 16.24 -1.96
C TYR A 62 -3.14 16.54 -1.30
N SER A 63 -4.10 16.99 -2.09
CA SER A 63 -5.49 17.05 -1.64
C SER A 63 -6.46 16.79 -2.77
N CYS A 64 -7.64 16.30 -2.41
CA CYS A 64 -8.78 16.23 -3.30
C CYS A 64 -9.93 17.08 -2.77
N GLU A 65 -10.58 17.82 -3.66
CA GLU A 65 -11.64 18.77 -3.33
C GLU A 65 -12.93 18.44 -4.08
N VAL A 66 -14.05 18.59 -3.40
CA VAL A 66 -15.39 18.48 -3.99
C VAL A 66 -16.15 19.77 -3.70
N ARG A 67 -16.77 20.36 -4.73
CA ARG A 67 -17.60 21.54 -4.58
C ARG A 67 -19.06 21.13 -4.33
N ARG A 68 -19.70 21.73 -3.33
CA ARG A 68 -21.11 21.53 -2.97
C ARG A 68 -21.72 22.87 -2.59
N ASP A 69 -22.73 23.32 -3.32
CA ASP A 69 -23.56 24.49 -2.94
C ASP A 69 -22.77 25.75 -2.52
N GLY A 70 -21.62 25.99 -3.16
CA GLY A 70 -20.69 27.09 -2.85
C GLY A 70 -19.63 26.77 -1.79
N GLU A 71 -19.76 25.68 -1.04
CA GLU A 71 -18.78 25.13 -0.11
C GLU A 71 -17.76 24.23 -0.84
N VAL A 72 -16.49 24.30 -0.44
CA VAL A 72 -15.43 23.39 -0.92
C VAL A 72 -15.06 22.44 0.21
N LEU A 73 -15.41 21.17 0.04
CA LEU A 73 -14.91 20.12 0.92
C LEU A 73 -13.53 19.70 0.44
N ARG A 74 -12.52 19.85 1.30
CA ARG A 74 -11.14 19.46 1.00
C ARG A 74 -10.71 18.29 1.87
N ARG A 75 -10.00 17.35 1.26
CA ARG A 75 -9.31 16.27 1.95
C ARG A 75 -7.83 16.27 1.65
N ASN A 76 -7.02 16.44 2.70
CA ASN A 76 -5.58 16.27 2.61
C ASN A 76 -5.21 14.79 2.59
N ILE A 77 -4.20 14.47 1.77
CA ILE A 77 -3.69 13.13 1.54
C ILE A 77 -2.21 13.15 1.88
N SER A 78 -1.81 12.30 2.82
CA SER A 78 -0.42 12.09 3.17
C SER A 78 0.10 10.86 2.46
N LEU A 79 1.11 11.02 1.61
CA LEU A 79 1.73 9.91 0.91
C LEU A 79 2.78 9.23 1.79
N ARG A 80 2.77 7.91 1.78
CA ARG A 80 3.87 7.08 2.27
C ARG A 80 4.50 6.42 1.07
N ILE A 81 5.67 6.92 0.68
CA ILE A 81 6.43 6.37 -0.43
C ILE A 81 7.22 5.18 0.08
N GLU A 82 6.97 4.02 -0.51
CA GLU A 82 7.58 2.75 -0.16
C GLU A 82 8.44 2.24 -1.32
N GLU A 83 9.42 1.40 -1.00
CA GLU A 83 10.22 0.69 -2.00
C GLU A 83 9.73 -0.76 -2.14
N CYS A 84 9.49 -1.18 -3.38
CA CYS A 84 9.15 -2.56 -3.68
C CYS A 84 10.45 -3.36 -3.94
N PRO A 85 10.67 -4.50 -3.25
CA PRO A 85 11.86 -5.32 -3.49
C PRO A 85 11.97 -5.73 -4.97
N GLY A 86 13.13 -5.48 -5.61
CA GLY A 86 13.36 -5.83 -7.02
C GLY A 86 13.79 -7.28 -7.14
N PRO A 87 12.84 -8.23 -7.11
CA PRO A 87 12.16 -8.75 -8.31
C PRO A 87 10.66 -9.02 -8.10
N CYS A 88 10.10 -8.47 -7.02
CA CYS A 88 8.72 -8.62 -6.61
C CYS A 88 7.82 -7.56 -7.26
N GLU A 89 6.53 -7.85 -7.21
CA GLU A 89 5.48 -6.94 -7.63
C GLU A 89 4.72 -6.50 -6.38
N CYS A 90 4.51 -5.20 -6.24
CA CYS A 90 3.80 -4.66 -5.10
C CYS A 90 2.59 -3.87 -5.57
N ASP A 91 1.49 -4.02 -4.86
CA ASP A 91 0.23 -3.35 -5.16
C ASP A 91 -0.49 -2.94 -3.87
N VAL A 92 -1.40 -1.97 -3.97
CA VAL A 92 -2.21 -1.48 -2.86
C VAL A 92 -3.67 -1.81 -3.13
N PHE A 93 -4.17 -2.84 -2.43
CA PHE A 93 -5.56 -3.25 -2.53
C PHE A 93 -6.43 -2.53 -1.52
N HIS A 94 -7.69 -2.27 -1.87
CA HIS A 94 -8.66 -1.62 -0.99
C HIS A 94 -8.11 -0.36 -0.29
N GLN A 95 -7.24 0.38 -1.00
CA GLN A 95 -6.58 1.63 -0.58
C GLN A 95 -5.57 1.53 0.57
N THR A 96 -5.58 0.47 1.36
CA THR A 96 -4.72 0.35 2.56
C THR A 96 -3.89 -0.93 2.63
N ILE A 97 -4.28 -1.98 1.90
CA ILE A 97 -3.62 -3.28 1.99
C ILE A 97 -2.42 -3.29 1.06
N VAL A 98 -1.24 -3.21 1.64
CA VAL A 98 0.02 -3.33 0.90
C VAL A 98 0.33 -4.81 0.68
N SER A 99 0.25 -5.25 -0.58
CA SER A 99 0.57 -6.62 -0.98
C SER A 99 1.91 -6.67 -1.70
N VAL A 100 2.72 -7.65 -1.34
CA VAL A 100 4.02 -7.93 -1.96
C VAL A 100 4.00 -9.34 -2.51
N ASN A 101 4.03 -9.45 -3.82
CA ASN A 101 4.07 -10.71 -4.55
C ASN A 101 5.49 -11.04 -5.01
N CYS A 102 6.06 -12.08 -4.41
CA CYS A 102 7.36 -12.62 -4.71
C CYS A 102 7.30 -14.11 -5.08
N ASP A 103 6.17 -14.58 -5.61
CA ASP A 103 6.01 -15.98 -6.00
C ASP A 103 6.93 -16.35 -7.16
N GLY A 104 7.51 -17.56 -7.12
CA GLY A 104 8.25 -18.11 -8.24
C GLY A 104 9.58 -17.41 -8.56
N LYS A 105 10.07 -16.54 -7.67
CA LYS A 105 11.29 -15.74 -7.92
C LYS A 105 12.60 -16.48 -7.61
N SER A 106 12.52 -17.78 -7.33
CA SER A 106 13.66 -18.68 -7.06
C SER A 106 14.54 -18.25 -5.88
N PHE A 107 13.94 -17.67 -4.84
CA PHE A 107 14.66 -17.20 -3.67
C PHE A 107 15.21 -18.35 -2.83
N ASN A 108 16.51 -18.31 -2.57
CA ASN A 108 17.20 -19.28 -1.71
C ASN A 108 17.33 -18.77 -0.26
N SER A 109 17.31 -17.45 -0.06
CA SER A 109 17.29 -16.77 1.25
C SER A 109 16.61 -15.41 1.11
N ILE A 110 16.10 -14.88 2.23
CA ILE A 110 15.49 -13.54 2.27
C ILE A 110 16.55 -12.56 2.77
N ALA A 111 17.05 -11.70 1.88
CA ALA A 111 17.99 -10.61 2.20
C ALA A 111 17.37 -9.22 1.96
N TRP A 112 16.06 -9.14 1.71
CA TRP A 112 15.41 -7.89 1.33
C TRP A 112 14.56 -7.32 2.45
N LYS A 113 14.59 -5.98 2.55
CA LYS A 113 13.65 -5.21 3.36
C LYS A 113 12.34 -5.13 2.59
N PHE A 114 11.25 -5.60 3.18
CA PHE A 114 9.90 -5.41 2.63
C PHE A 114 9.38 -4.03 3.03
N PRO A 115 8.35 -3.50 2.34
CA PRO A 115 7.66 -2.28 2.77
C PRO A 115 7.21 -2.40 4.24
N PRO A 116 7.48 -1.42 5.12
CA PRO A 116 7.07 -1.47 6.53
C PRO A 116 5.56 -1.61 6.73
N ALA A 117 4.76 -1.08 5.81
CA ALA A 117 3.31 -1.17 5.83
C ALA A 117 2.72 -2.46 5.24
N MET A 118 3.55 -3.43 4.84
CA MET A 118 3.12 -4.69 4.21
C MET A 118 2.07 -5.43 5.06
N SER A 119 0.97 -5.80 4.41
CA SER A 119 -0.13 -6.58 4.98
C SER A 119 -0.18 -8.00 4.43
N LYS A 120 0.23 -8.20 3.17
CA LYS A 120 0.21 -9.52 2.52
C LYS A 120 1.56 -9.80 1.87
N LEU A 121 2.11 -10.97 2.15
CA LEU A 121 3.36 -11.44 1.56
C LEU A 121 3.15 -12.79 0.88
N HIS A 122 3.47 -12.86 -0.40
CA HIS A 122 3.44 -14.09 -1.20
C HIS A 122 4.88 -14.49 -1.54
N LEU A 123 5.30 -15.65 -1.04
CA LEU A 123 6.63 -16.24 -1.22
C LEU A 123 6.52 -17.68 -1.75
N ARG A 124 5.38 -18.06 -2.32
CA ARG A 124 5.11 -19.40 -2.81
C ARG A 124 6.07 -19.77 -3.95
N ASN A 125 6.36 -21.06 -4.11
CA ASN A 125 7.17 -21.58 -5.23
C ASN A 125 8.58 -20.99 -5.27
N ASN A 126 9.20 -20.82 -4.10
CA ASN A 126 10.60 -20.42 -3.98
C ASN A 126 11.46 -21.61 -3.49
N LYS A 127 12.70 -21.35 -3.08
CA LYS A 127 13.66 -22.36 -2.62
C LYS A 127 14.14 -22.08 -1.19
N LEU A 128 13.30 -21.41 -0.39
CA LEU A 128 13.63 -21.01 0.97
C LEU A 128 13.80 -22.26 1.84
N ARG A 129 14.94 -22.36 2.54
CA ARG A 129 15.26 -23.49 3.42
C ARG A 129 15.07 -23.18 4.90
N ASP A 130 15.21 -21.90 5.23
CA ASP A 130 15.00 -21.32 6.54
C ASP A 130 14.36 -19.94 6.39
N LEU A 131 13.86 -19.42 7.51
CA LEU A 131 13.50 -18.02 7.68
C LEU A 131 14.34 -17.45 8.83
N PRO A 132 14.96 -16.26 8.67
CA PRO A 132 15.70 -15.64 9.75
C PRO A 132 14.81 -15.39 10.97
N GLN A 133 15.35 -15.58 12.17
CA GLN A 133 14.64 -15.26 13.40
C GLN A 133 14.23 -13.78 13.41
N GLY A 134 12.96 -13.52 13.69
CA GLY A 134 12.43 -12.16 13.77
C GLY A 134 12.28 -11.43 12.43
N ILE A 135 12.39 -12.14 11.29
CA ILE A 135 12.20 -11.53 9.95
C ILE A 135 10.86 -10.79 9.83
N PHE A 136 9.83 -11.19 10.59
CA PHE A 136 8.53 -10.56 10.59
C PHE A 136 8.22 -9.65 11.78
N SER A 137 9.15 -9.47 12.72
CA SER A 137 8.90 -8.78 14.00
C SER A 137 8.43 -7.33 13.86
N ASN A 138 8.79 -6.65 12.77
CA ASN A 138 8.43 -5.25 12.53
C ASN A 138 7.16 -5.09 11.65
N TYR A 139 6.66 -6.14 11.01
CA TYR A 139 5.49 -6.06 10.13
C TYR A 139 4.21 -6.33 10.92
N THR A 140 3.88 -5.44 11.85
CA THR A 140 2.70 -5.57 12.75
C THR A 140 1.36 -5.54 12.00
N GLN A 141 1.36 -5.11 10.74
CA GLN A 141 0.18 -5.12 9.86
C GLN A 141 0.06 -6.39 9.02
N LEU A 142 0.97 -7.36 9.16
CA LEU A 142 0.94 -8.61 8.41
C LEU A 142 -0.30 -9.42 8.76
N GLU A 143 -1.15 -9.65 7.77
CA GLU A 143 -2.44 -10.35 7.86
C GLU A 143 -2.42 -11.70 7.13
N TRP A 144 -1.62 -11.79 6.07
CA TRP A 144 -1.49 -12.97 5.21
C TRP A 144 -0.03 -13.23 4.85
N LEU A 145 0.41 -14.46 5.02
CA LEU A 145 1.71 -14.94 4.57
C LEU A 145 1.50 -16.23 3.78
N ASP A 146 2.06 -16.35 2.57
CA ASP A 146 2.10 -17.61 1.83
C ASP A 146 3.54 -18.04 1.61
N ILE A 147 3.96 -19.11 2.27
CA ILE A 147 5.31 -19.69 2.16
C ILE A 147 5.28 -21.12 1.61
N ARG A 148 4.16 -21.54 1.03
CA ARG A 148 3.99 -22.89 0.48
C ARG A 148 4.95 -23.16 -0.68
N ASP A 149 5.16 -24.43 -1.00
CA ASP A 149 6.04 -24.85 -2.10
C ASP A 149 7.47 -24.26 -1.97
N ASN A 150 8.00 -24.30 -0.75
CA ASN A 150 9.40 -24.00 -0.40
C ASN A 150 10.09 -25.25 0.17
N GLN A 151 11.33 -25.10 0.66
CA GLN A 151 12.14 -26.18 1.27
C GLN A 151 12.26 -26.03 2.80
N LEU A 152 11.32 -25.30 3.42
CA LEU A 152 11.29 -25.05 4.86
C LEU A 152 10.99 -26.35 5.60
N LYS A 153 11.84 -26.69 6.58
CA LYS A 153 11.63 -27.86 7.46
C LYS A 153 10.89 -27.50 8.74
N GLU A 154 11.20 -26.34 9.28
CA GLU A 154 10.63 -25.79 10.50
C GLU A 154 10.61 -24.27 10.43
N LEU A 155 9.80 -23.66 11.30
CA LEU A 155 9.77 -22.22 11.50
C LEU A 155 10.43 -21.89 12.84
N PRO A 156 11.24 -20.82 12.93
CA PRO A 156 11.78 -20.37 14.19
C PRO A 156 10.69 -20.15 15.24
N SER A 157 10.95 -20.56 16.48
CA SER A 157 10.01 -20.35 17.57
C SER A 157 9.71 -18.86 17.75
N GLY A 158 8.43 -18.52 17.87
CA GLY A 158 7.99 -17.12 18.05
C GLY A 158 8.20 -16.22 16.84
N ILE A 159 8.42 -16.76 15.62
CA ILE A 159 8.59 -15.95 14.40
C ILE A 159 7.42 -14.99 14.13
N PHE A 160 6.23 -15.27 14.68
CA PHE A 160 5.02 -14.47 14.53
C PHE A 160 4.54 -13.76 15.80
N SER A 161 5.35 -13.68 16.86
CA SER A 161 4.92 -13.13 18.17
C SER A 161 4.37 -11.70 18.10
N ASN A 162 4.81 -10.89 17.13
CA ASN A 162 4.37 -9.50 16.95
C ASN A 162 3.30 -9.34 15.86
N ASN A 163 2.97 -10.39 15.10
CA ASN A 163 2.06 -10.33 13.96
C ASN A 163 0.63 -10.71 14.41
N THR A 164 0.08 -9.95 15.35
CA THR A 164 -1.23 -10.24 15.97
C THR A 164 -2.42 -10.22 15.02
N LYS A 165 -2.24 -9.67 13.81
CA LYS A 165 -3.24 -9.65 12.73
C LYS A 165 -3.13 -10.84 11.77
N LEU A 166 -2.06 -11.63 11.86
CA LEU A 166 -1.85 -12.77 10.97
C LEU A 166 -2.98 -13.79 11.19
N SER A 167 -3.77 -14.00 10.16
CA SER A 167 -4.95 -14.88 10.20
C SER A 167 -4.86 -16.04 9.22
N ALA A 168 -3.86 -16.01 8.33
CA ALA A 168 -3.61 -17.08 7.37
C ALA A 168 -2.12 -17.21 7.04
N LEU A 169 -1.68 -18.46 6.91
CA LEU A 169 -0.31 -18.92 6.70
C LEU A 169 -0.27 -20.07 5.67
#